data_AF-A0A962AQK1-F1
#
_entry.id   AF-A0A962AQK1-F1
#
_cell.length_a   1.000
_cell.length_b   1.000
_cell.length_c   1.000
_cell.angle_alpha   90.00
_cell.angle_beta   90.00
_cell.angle_gamma   90.00
#
_symmetry.space_group_name_H-M   'P 1'
#
loop_
_entity.id
_entity.type
_entity.pdbx_description
1 polymer ?
#
loop_
_entity_poly.entity_id
_entity_poly.type
_entity_poly.pdbx_seq_one_letter_code
_entity_poly.pdbx_strand_id
1 'polypeptide(L)'
;WSLGHAEAALGIATALWRSLPGTILLYGAASIHFALALFTIYERHHWKLPALEWVRLWAGFSLPWLLIGHVYSTRVADEWFAAAATYQNIVGTLARGGLQGWQVALLAPGWIHGCLGLWITLRRYPLMLTLKPALIAIMIGLPALSAVGFGAMTRATIAAPAPAKPDRMEKAEIETWRRATVAGYFALIVGAAGAGLLRNARERRARAQT
;
A
#
# COMPACT_ATOMS: atom_id res chain seq x y z
N TRP A 1 -6.90 -25.05 -11.96
CA TRP A 1 -5.69 -24.75 -12.76
C TRP A 1 -5.09 -23.37 -12.43
N SER A 2 -5.87 -22.29 -12.28
CA SER A 2 -5.32 -20.95 -11.96
C SER A 2 -4.70 -20.80 -10.56
N LEU A 3 -5.29 -21.40 -9.51
CA LEU A 3 -4.80 -21.26 -8.14
C LEU A 3 -3.38 -21.82 -7.93
N GLY A 4 -3.09 -23.01 -8.46
CA GLY A 4 -1.75 -23.60 -8.33
C GLY A 4 -0.64 -22.77 -8.99
N HIS A 5 -0.92 -22.17 -10.15
CA HIS A 5 0.02 -21.24 -10.80
C HIS A 5 0.21 -19.95 -9.99
N ALA A 6 -0.87 -19.43 -9.41
CA ALA A 6 -0.80 -18.26 -8.53
C ALA A 6 0.03 -18.56 -7.28
N GLU A 7 -0.15 -19.72 -6.64
CA GLU A 7 0.64 -20.14 -5.48
C GLU A 7 2.12 -20.33 -5.85
N ALA A 8 2.43 -20.94 -7.00
CA ALA A 8 3.81 -21.07 -7.47
C ALA A 8 4.47 -19.69 -7.70
N ALA A 9 3.76 -18.76 -8.34
CA ALA A 9 4.23 -17.40 -8.54
C ALA A 9 4.42 -16.66 -7.20
N LEU A 10 3.52 -16.87 -6.23
CA LEU A 10 3.66 -16.34 -4.86
C LEU A 10 4.92 -16.88 -4.18
N GLY A 11 5.21 -18.17 -4.32
CA GLY A 11 6.43 -18.79 -3.78
C GLY A 11 7.69 -18.11 -4.31
N ILE A 12 7.78 -17.89 -5.63
CA ILE A 12 8.91 -17.19 -6.27
C ILE A 12 9.02 -15.74 -5.77
N ALA A 13 7.92 -15.00 -5.76
CA ALA A 13 7.89 -13.62 -5.30
C ALA A 13 8.29 -13.50 -3.83
N THR A 14 7.78 -14.40 -2.99
CA THR A 14 8.09 -14.44 -1.56
C THR A 14 9.55 -14.78 -1.32
N ALA A 15 10.10 -15.77 -2.03
CA ALA A 15 11.52 -16.12 -1.92
C ALA A 15 12.43 -14.93 -2.28
N LEU A 16 12.10 -14.19 -3.34
CA LEU A 16 12.84 -13.00 -3.74
C LEU A 16 12.75 -11.89 -2.70
N TRP A 17 11.55 -11.47 -2.33
CA TRP A 17 11.34 -10.27 -1.49
C TRP A 17 11.53 -10.51 0.00
N ARG A 18 11.45 -11.76 0.47
CA ARG A 18 11.79 -12.14 1.85
C ARG A 18 13.23 -12.60 2.02
N SER A 19 14.02 -12.68 0.95
CA SER A 19 15.48 -12.77 1.08
C SER A 19 16.03 -11.55 1.83
N LEU A 20 17.24 -11.67 2.40
CA LEU A 20 17.93 -10.54 3.04
C LEU A 20 18.08 -9.33 2.10
N PRO A 21 18.64 -9.45 0.87
CA PRO A 21 18.75 -8.32 -0.03
C PRO A 21 17.38 -7.77 -0.47
N GLY A 22 16.40 -8.63 -0.72
CA GLY A 22 15.04 -8.21 -1.07
C GLY A 22 14.36 -7.41 0.05
N THR A 23 14.52 -7.86 1.30
CA THR A 23 14.00 -7.18 2.49
C THR A 23 14.66 -5.82 2.67
N ILE A 24 15.99 -5.73 2.56
CA ILE A 24 16.73 -4.46 2.65
C ILE A 24 16.27 -3.48 1.57
N LEU A 25 16.18 -3.93 0.32
CA LEU A 25 15.76 -3.09 -0.80
C LEU A 25 14.31 -2.60 -0.61
N LEU A 26 13.39 -3.50 -0.25
CA LEU A 26 11.98 -3.16 -0.09
C LEU A 26 11.74 -2.17 1.05
N TYR A 27 12.21 -2.49 2.27
CA TYR A 27 12.00 -1.61 3.42
C TYR A 27 12.85 -0.35 3.36
N GLY A 28 14.06 -0.42 2.79
CA GLY A 28 14.91 0.74 2.54
C GLY A 28 14.25 1.73 1.58
N ALA A 29 13.78 1.24 0.42
CA ALA A 29 13.07 2.08 -0.55
C ALA A 29 11.78 2.66 0.04
N ALA A 30 10.98 1.85 0.75
CA ALA A 30 9.76 2.31 1.41
C ALA A 30 10.04 3.39 2.46
N SER A 31 11.09 3.20 3.28
CA SER A 31 11.47 4.16 4.33
C SER A 31 11.96 5.48 3.74
N ILE A 32 12.83 5.42 2.73
CA ILE A 32 13.31 6.62 2.02
C ILE A 32 12.15 7.33 1.34
N HIS A 33 11.28 6.60 0.64
CA HIS A 33 10.11 7.17 -0.02
C HIS A 33 9.19 7.87 1.00
N PHE A 34 8.91 7.23 2.13
CA PHE A 34 8.08 7.81 3.17
C PHE A 34 8.74 9.03 3.84
N ALA A 35 10.04 8.99 4.11
CA ALA A 35 10.78 10.13 4.64
C ALA A 35 10.73 11.33 3.69
N LEU A 36 10.91 11.11 2.39
CA LEU A 36 10.76 12.14 1.37
C LEU A 36 9.31 12.67 1.33
N ALA A 37 8.30 11.81 1.46
CA ALA A 37 6.91 12.23 1.52
C ALA A 37 6.63 13.13 2.73
N LEU A 38 7.13 12.78 3.93
CA LEU A 38 7.04 13.62 5.12
C LEU A 38 7.76 14.95 4.93
N PHE A 39 8.95 14.93 4.32
CA PHE A 39 9.69 16.14 3.98
C PHE A 39 8.89 17.06 3.05
N THR A 40 8.21 16.50 2.04
CA THR A 40 7.36 17.30 1.14
C THR A 40 6.15 17.93 1.85
N ILE A 41 5.63 17.32 2.92
CA ILE A 41 4.59 17.94 3.76
C ILE A 41 5.21 19.08 4.56
N TYR A 42 6.34 18.82 5.22
CA TYR A 42 7.02 19.77 6.08
C TYR A 42 7.45 21.04 5.33
N GLU A 43 7.98 20.90 4.12
CA GLU A 43 8.45 22.03 3.30
C GLU A 43 7.31 22.82 2.63
N ARG A 44 6.08 22.30 2.64
CA ARG A 44 4.99 22.91 1.86
C ARG A 44 4.55 24.25 2.45
N HIS A 45 4.64 25.31 1.64
CA HIS A 45 4.18 26.66 2.00
C HIS A 45 2.71 26.92 1.65
N HIS A 46 2.19 26.29 0.59
CA HIS A 46 0.85 26.54 0.05
C HIS A 46 0.08 25.23 -0.18
N TRP A 47 -1.19 25.22 0.22
CA TRP A 47 -2.11 24.09 0.08
C TRP A 47 -3.14 24.28 -1.05
N LYS A 48 -2.96 25.29 -1.89
CA LYS A 48 -3.75 25.48 -3.12
C LYS A 48 -3.22 24.55 -4.21
N LEU A 49 -3.56 23.26 -4.10
CA LEU A 49 -3.08 22.22 -5.02
C LEU A 49 -4.11 21.94 -6.12
N PRO A 50 -3.66 21.60 -7.33
CA PRO A 50 -4.55 21.07 -8.36
C PRO A 50 -5.19 19.76 -7.87
N ALA A 51 -6.42 19.47 -8.32
CA ALA A 51 -7.18 18.30 -7.88
C ALA A 51 -6.41 16.98 -8.01
N LEU A 52 -5.60 16.83 -9.06
CA LEU A 52 -4.78 15.64 -9.29
C LEU A 52 -3.73 15.41 -8.20
N GLU A 53 -3.16 16.48 -7.66
CA GLU A 53 -2.18 16.38 -6.58
C GLU A 53 -2.85 15.99 -5.27
N TRP A 54 -4.07 16.49 -5.00
CA TRP A 54 -4.89 16.03 -3.87
C TRP A 54 -5.18 14.53 -3.95
N VAL A 55 -5.61 14.04 -5.11
CA VAL A 55 -5.85 12.61 -5.32
C VAL A 55 -4.57 11.81 -5.09
N ARG A 56 -3.43 12.27 -5.60
CA ARG A 56 -2.14 11.59 -5.39
C ARG A 56 -1.70 11.55 -3.94
N LEU A 57 -1.87 12.64 -3.18
CA LEU A 57 -1.54 12.70 -1.75
C LEU A 57 -2.48 11.82 -0.94
N TRP A 58 -3.79 11.91 -1.17
CA TRP A 58 -4.77 11.05 -0.50
C TRP A 58 -4.49 9.56 -0.77
N ALA A 59 -4.25 9.19 -2.02
CA ALA A 59 -3.89 7.83 -2.40
C ALA A 59 -2.55 7.39 -1.77
N GLY A 60 -1.56 8.30 -1.75
CA GLY A 60 -0.24 8.05 -1.19
C GLY A 60 -0.21 7.89 0.32
N PHE A 61 -1.07 8.59 1.08
CA PHE A 61 -1.16 8.43 2.53
C PHE A 61 -2.17 7.37 2.98
N SER A 62 -3.21 7.09 2.19
CA SER A 62 -4.05 5.92 2.47
C SER A 62 -3.28 4.62 2.27
N LEU A 63 -2.36 4.56 1.30
CA LEU A 63 -1.62 3.32 0.99
C LEU A 63 -0.82 2.74 2.17
N PRO A 64 0.06 3.47 2.87
CA PRO A 64 0.80 2.92 4.02
C PRO A 64 -0.13 2.46 5.15
N TRP A 65 -1.20 3.20 5.42
CA TRP A 65 -2.19 2.79 6.43
C TRP A 65 -2.80 1.42 6.11
N LEU A 66 -3.18 1.21 4.84
CA LEU A 66 -3.69 -0.07 4.35
C LEU A 66 -2.60 -1.17 4.37
N LEU A 67 -1.38 -0.81 3.97
CA LEU A 67 -0.25 -1.73 3.88
C LEU A 67 0.22 -2.22 5.26
N ILE A 68 0.12 -1.39 6.30
CA ILE A 68 0.38 -1.82 7.69
C ILE A 68 -0.54 -3.00 8.04
N GLY A 69 -1.85 -2.85 7.81
CA GLY A 69 -2.80 -3.95 8.04
C GLY A 69 -2.46 -5.20 7.23
N HIS A 70 -2.13 -5.02 5.95
CA HIS A 70 -1.71 -6.12 5.07
C HIS A 70 -0.48 -6.87 5.61
N VAL A 71 0.60 -6.17 5.96
CA VAL A 71 1.85 -6.74 6.48
C VAL A 71 1.60 -7.51 7.78
N TYR A 72 0.82 -6.95 8.71
CA TYR A 72 0.48 -7.61 9.96
C TYR A 72 -0.37 -8.88 9.74
N SER A 73 -1.32 -8.84 8.80
CA SER A 73 -2.18 -9.97 8.46
C SER A 73 -1.50 -11.07 7.62
N THR A 74 -0.31 -10.81 7.09
CA THR A 74 0.40 -11.73 6.18
C THR A 74 1.78 -12.08 6.73
N ARG A 75 2.78 -11.22 6.53
CA ARG A 75 4.17 -11.48 6.90
C ARG A 75 4.34 -11.67 8.40
N VAL A 76 3.77 -10.79 9.24
CA VAL A 76 3.94 -10.90 10.70
C VAL A 76 3.21 -12.12 11.24
N ALA A 77 1.96 -12.35 10.81
CA ALA A 77 1.21 -13.53 11.22
C ALA A 77 1.95 -14.84 10.86
N ASP A 78 2.55 -14.89 9.67
CA ASP A 78 3.34 -16.03 9.21
C ASP A 78 4.66 -16.19 9.99
N GLU A 79 5.42 -15.11 10.20
CA GLU A 79 6.70 -15.14 10.91
C GLU A 79 6.56 -15.40 12.41
N TRP A 80 5.52 -14.89 13.07
CA TRP A 80 5.34 -15.01 14.53
C TRP A 80 4.55 -16.25 14.94
N PHE A 81 3.58 -16.68 14.12
CA PHE A 81 2.61 -17.72 14.48
C PHE A 81 2.49 -18.84 13.44
N ALA A 82 3.39 -18.89 12.44
CA ALA A 82 3.33 -19.85 11.34
C ALA A 82 1.97 -19.87 10.61
N ALA A 83 1.28 -18.72 10.60
CA ALA A 83 0.01 -18.57 9.92
C ALA A 83 0.23 -18.51 8.41
N ALA A 84 0.25 -19.70 7.78
CA ALA A 84 0.58 -19.87 6.36
C ALA A 84 -0.19 -18.89 5.46
N ALA A 85 0.53 -17.90 4.94
CA ALA A 85 -0.02 -16.81 4.11
C ALA A 85 -0.17 -17.21 2.64
N THR A 86 -0.84 -18.33 2.37
CA THR A 86 -1.13 -18.83 1.01
C THR A 86 -2.34 -18.13 0.40
N TYR A 87 -2.45 -18.10 -0.94
CA TYR A 87 -3.67 -17.60 -1.58
C TYR A 87 -4.90 -18.40 -1.14
N GLN A 88 -4.77 -19.71 -0.96
CA GLN A 88 -5.85 -20.55 -0.47
C GLN A 88 -6.39 -20.08 0.90
N ASN A 89 -5.50 -19.79 1.84
CA ASN A 89 -5.88 -19.37 3.19
C ASN A 89 -6.41 -17.93 3.20
N ILE A 90 -5.70 -17.00 2.55
CA ILE A 90 -6.04 -15.58 2.55
C ILE A 90 -7.33 -15.32 1.77
N VAL A 91 -7.40 -15.75 0.52
CA VAL A 91 -8.60 -15.54 -0.33
C VAL A 91 -9.79 -16.26 0.26
N GLY A 92 -9.60 -17.48 0.76
CA GLY A 92 -10.67 -18.22 1.41
C GLY A 92 -11.19 -17.53 2.68
N THR A 93 -10.31 -16.98 3.52
CA THR A 93 -10.71 -16.22 4.71
C THR A 93 -11.50 -14.97 4.33
N LEU A 94 -11.02 -14.22 3.33
CA LEU A 94 -11.71 -13.03 2.82
C LEU A 94 -13.10 -13.36 2.26
N ALA A 95 -13.20 -14.43 1.47
CA ALA A 95 -14.43 -14.88 0.85
C ALA A 95 -15.51 -15.25 1.88
N ARG A 96 -15.13 -15.99 2.92
CA ARG A 96 -16.04 -16.38 4.01
C ARG A 96 -16.39 -15.23 4.96
N GLY A 97 -15.50 -14.24 5.09
CA GLY A 97 -15.74 -13.04 5.89
C GLY A 97 -16.54 -11.94 5.16
N GLY A 98 -16.83 -12.10 3.87
CA GLY A 98 -17.49 -11.06 3.06
C GLY A 98 -16.59 -9.85 2.78
N LEU A 99 -15.28 -9.96 2.99
CA LEU A 99 -14.31 -8.86 2.87
C LEU A 99 -13.58 -8.85 1.52
N GLN A 100 -13.90 -9.78 0.62
CA GLN A 100 -13.20 -9.92 -0.66
C GLN A 100 -13.29 -8.68 -1.55
N GLY A 101 -14.40 -7.93 -1.51
CA GLY A 101 -14.55 -6.67 -2.25
C GLY A 101 -13.67 -5.54 -1.71
N TRP A 102 -13.51 -5.48 -0.38
CA TRP A 102 -12.61 -4.52 0.26
C TRP A 102 -11.16 -4.76 -0.15
N GLN A 103 -10.72 -6.02 -0.21
CA GLN A 103 -9.36 -6.35 -0.63
C GLN A 103 -9.01 -5.84 -2.03
N VAL A 104 -9.96 -5.92 -2.98
CA VAL A 104 -9.78 -5.37 -4.33
C VAL A 104 -9.73 -3.84 -4.27
N ALA A 105 -10.54 -3.21 -3.43
CA ALA A 105 -10.50 -1.77 -3.22
C ALA A 105 -9.17 -1.28 -2.62
N LEU A 106 -8.49 -2.09 -1.80
CA LEU A 106 -7.16 -1.76 -1.26
C LEU A 106 -6.10 -1.59 -2.35
N LEU A 107 -6.27 -2.21 -3.53
CA LEU A 107 -5.37 -2.05 -4.66
C LEU A 107 -5.44 -0.64 -5.25
N ALA A 108 -6.61 0.00 -5.19
CA ALA A 108 -6.87 1.24 -5.93
C ALA A 108 -5.99 2.41 -5.47
N PRO A 109 -5.83 2.72 -4.17
CA PRO A 109 -4.94 3.80 -3.74
C PRO A 109 -3.49 3.60 -4.19
N GLY A 110 -2.95 2.38 -4.05
CA GLY A 110 -1.57 2.09 -4.46
C GLY A 110 -1.37 2.23 -5.96
N TRP A 111 -2.31 1.70 -6.74
CA TRP A 111 -2.26 1.77 -8.20
C TRP A 111 -2.40 3.22 -8.70
N ILE A 112 -3.38 3.96 -8.18
CA ILE A 112 -3.58 5.38 -8.52
C ILE A 112 -2.35 6.21 -8.13
N HIS A 113 -1.84 6.04 -6.91
CA HIS A 113 -0.64 6.75 -6.44
C HIS A 113 0.56 6.48 -7.35
N GLY A 114 0.83 5.21 -7.66
CA GLY A 114 1.93 4.79 -8.52
C GLY A 114 1.80 5.33 -9.95
N CYS A 115 0.65 5.12 -10.60
CA CYS A 115 0.42 5.59 -11.97
C CYS A 115 0.49 7.11 -12.09
N LEU A 116 -0.11 7.87 -11.16
CA LEU A 116 -0.04 9.32 -11.16
C LEU A 116 1.38 9.83 -10.88
N GLY A 117 2.10 9.20 -9.94
CA GLY A 117 3.48 9.53 -9.62
C GLY A 117 4.42 9.36 -10.82
N LEU A 118 4.31 8.22 -11.51
CA LEU A 118 5.08 7.94 -12.73
C LEU A 118 4.70 8.91 -13.86
N TRP A 119 3.41 9.10 -14.12
CA TRP A 119 2.95 9.97 -15.20
C TRP A 119 3.40 11.42 -15.01
N ILE A 120 3.21 11.99 -13.82
CA ILE A 120 3.60 13.38 -13.54
C ILE A 120 5.11 13.59 -13.72
N THR A 121 5.92 12.60 -13.34
CA THR A 121 7.38 12.65 -13.46
C THR A 121 7.87 12.45 -14.90
N LEU A 122 7.28 11.49 -15.61
CA LEU A 122 7.81 11.01 -16.89
C LEU A 122 7.16 11.66 -18.12
N ARG A 123 6.00 12.33 -17.99
CA ARG A 123 5.32 13.02 -19.11
C ARG A 123 6.14 14.12 -19.79
N ARG A 124 7.25 14.55 -19.18
CA ARG A 124 8.20 15.50 -19.79
C ARG A 124 9.01 14.90 -20.94
N TYR A 125 9.09 13.58 -21.05
CA TYR A 125 9.83 12.89 -22.10
C TYR A 125 8.93 12.58 -23.30
N PRO A 126 9.32 12.90 -24.55
CA PRO A 126 8.50 12.70 -25.75
C PRO A 126 8.03 11.24 -25.93
N LEU A 127 8.90 10.27 -25.65
CA LEU A 127 8.56 8.84 -25.69
C LEU A 127 7.34 8.51 -24.81
N MET A 128 7.24 9.14 -23.63
CA MET A 128 6.15 8.87 -22.70
C MET A 128 4.81 9.42 -23.18
N LEU A 129 4.83 10.49 -24.00
CA LEU A 129 3.64 11.02 -24.66
C LEU A 129 3.16 10.08 -25.77
N THR A 130 4.09 9.52 -26.55
CA THR A 130 3.78 8.51 -27.58
C THR A 130 3.23 7.22 -26.96
N LEU A 131 3.78 6.78 -25.82
CA LEU A 131 3.33 5.59 -25.10
C LEU A 131 2.06 5.81 -24.27
N LYS A 132 1.54 7.04 -24.17
CA LYS A 132 0.39 7.37 -23.32
C LYS A 132 -0.83 6.45 -23.52
N PRO A 133 -1.26 6.11 -24.76
CA PRO A 133 -2.40 5.20 -24.94
C PRO A 133 -2.14 3.81 -24.37
N ALA A 134 -0.93 3.27 -24.56
CA ALA A 134 -0.52 1.97 -24.03
C ALA A 134 -0.47 1.99 -22.49
N LEU A 135 0.04 3.07 -21.90
CA LEU A 135 0.06 3.24 -20.43
C LEU A 135 -1.34 3.30 -19.84
N ILE A 136 -2.29 3.97 -20.51
CA ILE A 136 -3.70 4.00 -20.10
C ILE A 136 -4.32 2.60 -20.19
N ALA A 137 -4.05 1.87 -21.28
CA ALA A 137 -4.52 0.50 -21.45
C ALA A 137 -4.00 -0.41 -20.32
N ILE A 138 -2.72 -0.28 -19.94
CA ILE A 138 -2.13 -1.02 -18.80
C ILE A 138 -2.76 -0.58 -17.48
N MET A 139 -2.93 0.71 -17.27
CA MET A 139 -3.50 1.29 -16.06
C MET A 139 -4.90 0.75 -15.77
N ILE A 140 -5.71 0.46 -16.80
CA ILE A 140 -7.07 -0.06 -16.66
C ILE A 140 -7.10 -1.58 -16.75
N GLY A 141 -6.40 -2.13 -17.75
CA GLY A 141 -6.43 -3.55 -18.08
C GLY A 141 -5.82 -4.43 -17.00
N LEU A 142 -4.70 -4.01 -16.39
CA LEU A 142 -4.03 -4.86 -15.39
C LEU A 142 -4.87 -5.04 -14.11
N PRO A 143 -5.47 -3.98 -13.50
CA PRO A 143 -6.40 -4.17 -12.40
C PRO A 143 -7.63 -5.00 -12.77
N ALA A 144 -8.18 -4.83 -13.98
CA ALA A 144 -9.35 -5.59 -14.43
C ALA A 144 -9.02 -7.10 -14.55
N LEU A 145 -7.89 -7.44 -15.16
CA LEU A 145 -7.41 -8.82 -15.27
C LEU A 145 -7.11 -9.43 -13.90
N SER A 146 -6.49 -8.65 -13.00
CA SER A 146 -6.24 -9.06 -11.62
C SER A 146 -7.53 -9.37 -10.87
N ALA A 147 -8.57 -8.52 -11.01
CA ALA A 147 -9.88 -8.73 -10.39
C ALA A 147 -10.57 -10.02 -10.91
N VAL A 148 -10.48 -10.31 -12.21
CA VAL A 148 -10.98 -11.57 -12.79
C VAL A 148 -10.25 -12.78 -12.19
N GLY A 149 -8.92 -12.72 -12.10
CA GLY A 149 -8.12 -13.77 -11.47
C GLY A 149 -8.48 -13.99 -9.99
N PHE A 150 -8.67 -12.91 -9.23
CA PHE A 150 -9.10 -12.95 -7.85
C PHE A 150 -10.51 -13.56 -7.68
N GLY A 151 -11.44 -13.24 -8.57
CA GLY A 151 -12.77 -13.87 -8.62
C GLY A 151 -12.69 -15.37 -8.88
N ALA A 152 -11.82 -15.81 -9.80
CA ALA A 152 -11.58 -17.23 -10.06
C ALA A 152 -11.01 -17.96 -8.83
N MET A 153 -10.06 -17.35 -8.11
CA MET A 153 -9.52 -17.90 -6.86
C MET A 153 -10.56 -17.95 -5.74
N THR A 154 -11.40 -16.91 -5.63
CA THR A 154 -12.49 -16.86 -4.65
C THR A 154 -13.44 -18.05 -4.82
N ARG A 155 -13.86 -18.34 -6.05
CA ARG A 155 -14.70 -19.50 -6.35
C ARG A 155 -14.03 -20.83 -6.00
N ALA A 156 -12.73 -20.96 -6.30
CA ALA A 156 -11.98 -22.19 -6.02
C ALA A 156 -11.77 -22.44 -4.51
N THR A 157 -11.59 -21.38 -3.71
CA THR A 157 -11.27 -21.48 -2.26
C THR A 157 -12.50 -21.69 -1.36
N ILE A 158 -13.70 -21.32 -1.82
CA ILE A 158 -14.96 -21.63 -1.12
C ILE A 158 -15.25 -23.14 -1.18
N ALA A 159 -14.82 -23.83 -2.25
CA ALA A 159 -14.98 -25.27 -2.38
C ALA A 159 -13.98 -26.09 -1.55
N ALA A 160 -12.97 -25.44 -0.96
CA ALA A 160 -11.94 -26.08 -0.12
C ALA A 160 -12.29 -25.97 1.38
N PRO A 161 -11.72 -26.84 2.23
CA PRO A 161 -11.87 -26.73 3.69
C PRO A 161 -11.54 -25.33 4.21
N ALA A 162 -12.25 -24.90 5.25
CA ALA A 162 -11.97 -23.62 5.88
C ALA A 162 -10.56 -23.62 6.51
N PRO A 163 -9.77 -22.55 6.34
CA PRO A 163 -8.48 -22.40 7.00
C PRO A 163 -8.70 -22.37 8.50
N ALA A 164 -7.66 -22.79 9.22
CA ALA A 164 -7.64 -22.70 10.67
C ALA A 164 -7.95 -21.26 11.09
N LYS A 165 -8.84 -21.12 12.08
CA LYS A 165 -9.09 -19.81 12.68
C LYS A 165 -7.85 -19.44 13.50
N PRO A 166 -7.30 -18.23 13.35
CA PRO A 166 -6.15 -17.84 14.17
C PRO A 166 -6.58 -17.76 15.63
N ASP A 167 -5.65 -18.11 16.53
CA ASP A 167 -5.88 -18.12 17.97
C ASP A 167 -6.24 -16.71 18.48
N ARG A 168 -7.04 -16.64 19.55
CA ARG A 168 -7.53 -15.37 20.07
C ARG A 168 -6.40 -14.52 20.65
N MET A 169 -5.43 -15.13 21.33
CA MET A 169 -4.31 -14.43 21.93
C MET A 169 -3.36 -13.91 20.85
N GLU A 170 -3.02 -14.75 19.87
CA GLU A 170 -2.20 -14.35 18.72
C GLU A 170 -2.80 -13.15 17.97
N LYS A 171 -4.12 -13.19 17.70
CA LYS A 171 -4.83 -12.06 17.10
C LYS A 171 -4.75 -10.79 17.93
N ALA A 172 -4.88 -10.90 19.24
CA ALA A 172 -4.85 -9.75 20.14
C ALA A 172 -3.46 -9.10 20.17
N GLU A 173 -2.39 -9.91 20.11
CA GLU A 173 -1.01 -9.43 20.01
C GLU A 173 -0.77 -8.69 18.68
N ILE A 174 -1.12 -9.30 17.55
CA ILE A 174 -1.03 -8.68 16.22
C ILE A 174 -1.77 -7.34 16.20
N GLU A 175 -3.00 -7.30 16.72
CA GLU A 175 -3.83 -6.10 16.70
C GLU A 175 -3.27 -4.99 17.59
N THR A 176 -2.58 -5.34 18.67
CA THR A 176 -1.92 -4.36 19.54
C THR A 176 -0.77 -3.67 18.81
N TRP A 177 0.11 -4.45 18.19
CA TRP A 177 1.23 -3.92 17.40
C TRP A 177 0.76 -3.17 16.15
N ARG A 178 -0.25 -3.69 15.45
CA ARG A 178 -0.86 -3.01 14.30
C ARG A 178 -1.38 -1.62 14.69
N ARG A 179 -2.12 -1.51 15.80
CA ARG A 179 -2.64 -0.22 16.31
C ARG A 179 -1.51 0.73 16.69
N ALA A 180 -0.48 0.25 17.38
CA ALA A 180 0.68 1.06 17.73
C ALA A 180 1.40 1.60 16.47
N THR A 181 1.61 0.76 15.46
CA THR A 181 2.25 1.15 14.20
C THR A 181 1.40 2.15 13.41
N VAL A 182 0.07 1.96 13.36
CA VAL A 182 -0.86 2.93 12.76
C VAL A 182 -0.83 4.26 13.51
N ALA A 183 -0.82 4.24 14.84
CA ALA A 183 -0.74 5.46 15.65
C ALA A 183 0.58 6.21 15.42
N GLY A 184 1.72 5.50 15.39
CA GLY A 184 3.03 6.07 15.06
C GLY A 184 3.06 6.67 13.66
N TYR A 185 2.48 5.97 12.68
CA TYR A 185 2.35 6.47 11.31
C TYR A 185 1.60 7.81 11.24
N PHE A 186 0.43 7.90 11.87
CA PHE A 186 -0.34 9.15 11.88
C PHE A 186 0.34 10.25 12.70
N ALA A 187 1.00 9.91 13.81
CA ALA A 187 1.77 10.86 14.60
C ALA A 187 2.90 11.51 13.77
N LEU A 188 3.58 10.74 12.92
CA LEU A 188 4.62 11.28 12.02
C LEU A 188 4.04 12.25 10.99
N ILE A 189 2.89 11.94 10.40
CA ILE A 189 2.23 12.82 9.41
C ILE A 189 1.76 14.12 10.07
N VAL A 190 1.06 14.01 11.19
CA VAL A 190 0.56 15.16 11.95
C VAL A 190 1.73 16.02 12.45
N GLY A 191 2.80 15.38 12.93
CA GLY A 191 4.02 16.04 13.36
C GLY A 191 4.70 16.81 12.23
N ALA A 192 4.89 16.19 11.06
CA ALA A 192 5.49 16.84 9.89
C ALA A 192 4.64 18.03 9.40
N ALA A 193 3.32 17.86 9.31
CA ALA A 193 2.40 18.93 8.93
C ALA A 193 2.39 20.09 9.94
N GLY A 194 2.30 19.77 11.23
CA GLY A 194 2.31 20.77 12.31
C GLY A 194 3.62 21.55 12.37
N ALA A 195 4.76 20.87 12.25
CA ALA A 195 6.07 21.50 12.20
C ALA A 195 6.22 22.42 10.97
N GLY A 196 5.74 21.99 9.80
CA GLY A 196 5.73 22.81 8.58
C GLY A 196 4.88 24.06 8.73
N LEU A 197 3.67 23.95 9.29
CA LEU A 197 2.78 25.08 9.54
C LEU A 197 3.39 26.09 10.53
N LEU A 198 4.04 25.60 11.59
CA LEU A 198 4.73 26.43 12.58
C LEU A 198 5.90 27.19 11.95
N ARG A 199 6.74 26.50 11.16
CA ARG A 199 7.83 27.12 10.39
C ARG A 199 7.29 28.25 9.51
N ASN A 200 6.26 27.96 8.71
CA ASN A 200 5.64 28.94 7.82
C ASN A 200 5.08 30.16 8.57
N ALA A 201 4.52 29.96 9.77
CA ALA A 201 4.01 31.05 10.59
C ALA A 201 5.14 31.94 11.12
N ARG A 202 6.28 31.35 11.53
CA ARG A 202 7.47 32.09 11.98
C ARG A 202 8.06 32.94 10.86
N GLU A 203 8.22 32.36 9.67
CA GLU A 203 8.74 33.09 8.50
C GLU A 203 7.84 34.26 8.09
N ARG A 204 6.51 34.09 8.12
CA ARG A 204 5.57 35.19 7.85
C ARG A 204 5.67 36.32 8.87
N ARG A 205 5.81 35.99 10.16
CA ARG A 205 5.97 37.00 11.21
C ARG A 205 7.28 37.78 11.05
N ALA A 206 8.38 37.10 10.75
CA ALA A 206 9.68 37.74 10.52
C ALA A 206 9.61 38.76 9.36
N ARG A 207 8.98 38.38 8.24
CA ARG A 207 8.80 39.28 7.08
C ARG A 207 7.87 40.47 7.33
N ALA A 208 6.98 40.38 8.31
CA ALA A 208 6.10 41.49 8.69
C ALA A 208 6.77 42.50 9.64
N GLN A 209 7.94 42.16 10.18
CA GLN A 209 8.72 42.99 11.11
C GLN A 209 9.91 43.70 10.44
N THR A 210 10.20 43.35 9.18
CA THR A 210 11.21 43.97 8.30
C THR A 210 10.54 44.92 7.34
#